data_AF-A0A6N9BWE3-F1
#
_entry.id   AF-A0A6N9BWE3-F1
#
_cell.length_a   1.000
_cell.length_b   1.000
_cell.length_c   1.000
_cell.angle_alpha   90.00
_cell.angle_beta   90.00
_cell.angle_gamma   90.00
#
_symmetry.space_group_name_H-M   'P 1'
#
loop_
_entity.id
_entity.type
_entity.pdbx_description
1 polymer ?
#
loop_
_entity_poly.entity_id
_entity_poly.type
_entity_poly.pdbx_seq_one_letter_code
_entity_poly.pdbx_strand_id
1 'polypeptide(L)' 'MTDFSHVTFVSAGAGSGKTWRLTEELEHLLVEDGVDPARIIGTTFTVKAAAELRDRVR' A
#
# COMPACT_ATOMS: atom_id res chain seq x y z
N MET A 1 -22.91 -11.65 -9.37
CA MET A 1 -22.41 -10.25 -9.27
C MET A 1 -21.29 -10.27 -8.25
N THR A 2 -20.09 -9.83 -8.62
CA THR A 2 -18.92 -9.87 -7.73
C THR A 2 -19.03 -8.76 -6.68
N ASP A 3 -18.78 -9.08 -5.41
CA ASP A 3 -18.75 -8.10 -4.32
C ASP A 3 -17.39 -7.40 -4.24
N PHE A 4 -17.43 -6.06 -4.16
CA PHE A 4 -16.27 -5.18 -4.06
C PHE A 4 -16.28 -4.34 -2.77
N SER A 5 -17.11 -4.71 -1.79
CA SER A 5 -17.22 -4.04 -0.48
C SER A 5 -15.89 -3.82 0.24
N HIS A 6 -14.89 -4.67 -0.02
CA HIS A 6 -13.54 -4.60 0.56
C HIS A 6 -12.47 -4.08 -0.41
N VAL A 7 -12.85 -3.44 -1.51
CA VAL A 7 -11.91 -2.92 -2.53
C VAL A 7 -11.93 -1.39 -2.56
N THR A 8 -10.78 -0.78 -2.28
CA THR A 8 -10.57 0.66 -2.39
C THR A 8 -9.94 1.01 -3.74
N PHE A 9 -10.62 1.81 -4.55
CA PHE A 9 -10.06 2.37 -5.78
C PHE A 9 -9.58 3.79 -5.55
N VAL A 10 -8.31 4.06 -5.90
CA VAL A 10 -7.71 5.39 -5.77
C VAL A 10 -7.32 5.91 -7.15
N SER A 11 -7.99 6.96 -7.62
CA SER A 11 -7.58 7.68 -8.83
C SER A 11 -6.46 8.65 -8.49
N ALA A 12 -5.37 8.66 -9.26
CA ALA A 12 -4.19 9.45 -8.91
C ALA A 12 -3.34 9.88 -10.12
N GLY A 13 -3.24 11.20 -10.34
CA GLY A 13 -2.40 11.83 -11.37
C GLY A 13 -0.90 11.85 -11.01
N ALA A 14 -0.04 12.23 -11.96
CA ALA A 14 1.38 12.41 -11.70
C ALA A 14 1.62 13.40 -10.54
N GLY A 15 2.58 13.12 -9.66
CA GLY A 15 2.92 13.98 -8.51
C GLY A 15 1.90 14.02 -7.37
N SER A 16 0.77 13.30 -7.45
CA SER A 16 -0.30 13.38 -6.44
C SER A 16 -0.03 12.65 -5.11
N GLY A 17 1.22 12.24 -4.84
CA GLY A 17 1.57 11.55 -3.58
C GLY A 17 1.15 10.08 -3.47
N LYS A 18 0.93 9.35 -4.58
CA LYS A 18 0.55 7.92 -4.58
C LYS A 18 1.36 7.05 -3.62
N THR A 19 2.69 7.15 -3.73
CA THR A 19 3.61 6.36 -2.91
C THR A 19 3.53 6.74 -1.44
N TRP A 20 3.33 8.03 -1.14
CA TRP A 20 3.16 8.49 0.24
C TRP A 20 1.89 7.91 0.85
N ARG A 21 0.74 8.03 0.15
CA ARG A 21 -0.52 7.44 0.62
C ARG A 21 -0.39 5.93 0.86
N LEU A 22 0.22 5.17 -0.05
CA LEU A 22 0.42 3.73 0.14
C LEU A 22 1.30 3.40 1.35
N THR A 23 2.24 4.28 1.70
CA THR A 23 3.11 4.09 2.88
C THR A 23 2.33 4.35 4.16
N GLU A 24 1.55 5.44 4.22
CA GLU A 24 0.71 5.77 5.38
C GLU A 24 -0.34 4.69 5.67
N GLU A 25 -1.01 4.17 4.63
CA GLU A 25 -2.00 3.09 4.79
C GLU A 25 -1.33 1.82 5.33
N LEU A 26 -0.10 1.53 4.89
CA LEU A 26 0.65 0.38 5.38
C LEU A 26 1.11 0.59 6.83
N GLU A 27 1.52 1.79 7.21
CA GLU A 27 1.85 2.15 8.59
C GLU A 27 0.62 2.03 9.50
N HIS A 28 -0.53 2.56 9.12
CA HIS A 28 -1.78 2.39 9.85
C HIS A 28 -2.11 0.91 10.09
N LEU A 29 -2.06 0.09 9.02
CA LEU A 29 -2.36 -1.34 9.14
C LEU A 29 -1.39 -2.06 10.09
N LEU A 30 -0.11 -1.72 10.05
CA LEU A 30 0.92 -2.39 10.83
C LEU A 30 0.99 -1.91 12.28
N VAL A 31 0.84 -0.61 12.51
CA VAL A 31 1.08 0.04 13.80
C VAL A 31 -0.20 0.27 14.57
N GLU A 32 -1.21 0.85 13.92
CA GLU A 32 -2.48 1.19 14.58
C GLU A 32 -3.41 -0.01 14.67
N ASP A 33 -3.60 -0.72 13.56
CA ASP A 33 -4.48 -1.90 13.50
C ASP A 33 -3.78 -3.19 13.94
N GLY A 34 -2.44 -3.18 14.05
CA GLY A 34 -1.65 -4.32 14.50
C GLY A 34 -1.76 -5.56 13.60
N VAL A 35 -2.00 -5.36 12.30
CA VAL A 35 -2.10 -6.45 11.32
C VAL A 35 -0.76 -7.16 11.21
N ASP A 36 -0.77 -8.48 11.33
CA ASP A 36 0.40 -9.33 11.10
C ASP A 36 0.99 -9.04 9.70
N PRO A 37 2.25 -8.58 9.59
CA PRO A 37 2.87 -8.28 8.30
C PRO A 37 2.80 -9.43 7.30
N ALA A 38 2.78 -10.69 7.77
CA ALA A 38 2.67 -11.87 6.92
C ALA A 38 1.32 -11.96 6.18
N ARG A 39 0.33 -11.16 6.56
CA ARG A 39 -0.99 -11.08 5.92
C ARG A 39 -1.10 -9.98 4.87
N ILE A 40 -0.05 -9.18 4.67
CA ILE A 40 -0.04 -8.05 3.74
C ILE A 40 0.81 -8.37 2.51
N ILE A 41 0.28 -8.11 1.32
CA ILE A 41 1.02 -8.22 0.06
C ILE A 41 0.98 -6.86 -0.65
N GLY A 42 2.16 -6.25 -0.82
CA GLY A 42 2.35 -5.07 -1.67
C GLY A 42 2.95 -5.47 -3.02
N THR A 43 2.36 -5.00 -4.12
CA THR A 43 2.89 -5.25 -5.48
C THR A 43 3.01 -3.95 -6.27
N THR A 44 3.95 -3.93 -7.23
CA THR A 44 4.16 -2.80 -8.12
C THR A 44 4.82 -3.27 -9.40
N PHE A 45 4.77 -2.46 -10.46
CA PHE A 45 5.20 -2.85 -11.80
C PHE A 45 6.72 -3.00 -11.95
N THR A 46 7.52 -2.35 -11.10
CA THR A 46 8.98 -2.36 -11.25
C THR A 46 9.68 -2.82 -9.98
N VAL A 47 10.80 -3.52 -10.14
CA VAL A 47 11.67 -3.93 -9.03
C VAL A 47 12.14 -2.73 -8.20
N LYS A 48 12.44 -1.60 -8.86
CA LYS A 48 12.84 -0.36 -8.20
C LYS A 48 11.75 0.16 -7.26
N ALA A 49 10.51 0.26 -7.73
CA ALA A 49 9.41 0.70 -6.89
C ALA A 49 9.13 -0.27 -5.72
N ALA A 50 9.33 -1.58 -5.94
CA ALA A 50 9.16 -2.57 -4.87
C ALA A 50 10.22 -2.40 -3.77
N ALA A 51 11.47 -2.13 -4.16
CA ALA A 51 12.54 -1.82 -3.21
C ALA A 51 12.24 -0.53 -2.44
N GLU A 52 11.81 0.54 -3.13
CA GLU A 52 11.45 1.81 -2.49
C GLU A 52 10.29 1.68 -1.50
N LEU A 53 9.27 0.86 -1.80
CA LEU A 53 8.17 0.58 -0.87
C LEU A 53 8.66 -0.20 0.35
N ARG A 54 9.49 -1.23 0.16
CA ARG A 54 10.06 -2.01 1.27
C ARG A 54 10.91 -1.15 2.20
N ASP A 55 11.75 -0.29 1.64
CA ASP A 55 12.69 0.52 2.42
C ASP A 55 11.97 1.57 3.29
N ARG A 56 10.72 1.94 2.95
CA ARG A 56 9.88 2.86 3.73
C ARG A 56 9.19 2.23 4.93
N VAL A 57 9.10 0.90 4.96
CA VAL A 57 8.32 0.12 5.95
C VAL A 57 9.25 -0.67 6.89
N ARG A 58 10.57 -0.45 6.77
CA ARG A 58 11.59 -1.17 7.53
C ARG A 58 11.67 -0.71 8.98
#